data_AF-A0A955HMR2-F1
#
_entry.id   AF-A0A955HMR2-F1
#
_cell.length_a   1.000
_cell.length_b   1.000
_cell.length_c   1.000
_cell.angle_alpha   90.00
_cell.angle_beta   90.00
_cell.angle_gamma   90.00
#
_symmetry.space_group_name_H-M   'P 1'
#
loop_
_entity.id
_entity.type
_entity.pdbx_description
1 polymer ?
#
loop_
_entity_poly.entity_id
_entity_poly.type
_entity_poly.pdbx_seq_one_letter_code
_entity_poly.pdbx_strand_id
1 'polypeptide(L)'
;MMQFVIRILTSAGALLFGLLVVVVSLLSAQPVRSVETVRVPKQLYLGKEVLPDHLLYPVLMGLDRVRLERSPAGEKPMITVNYAFRRFDTAELLLEKDEPTLAFHTLEKGHVYLQRSALLVSQDHASTPEERGYIAHALVAGAQRMQALQNQLDSSDRAYVSDFLQENKATQQSIAQ
;
A
#
# COMPACT_ATOMS: atom_id res chain seq x y z
N MET A 1 20.05 -14.17 41.32
CA MET A 1 20.18 -13.19 40.21
C MET A 1 20.76 -13.82 38.94
N MET A 2 21.88 -14.55 39.02
CA MET A 2 22.56 -15.16 37.85
C MET A 2 21.71 -16.15 37.04
N GLN A 3 20.91 -17.00 37.70
CA GLN A 3 20.03 -17.96 37.02
C GLN A 3 18.86 -17.31 36.25
N PHE A 4 18.44 -16.11 36.65
CA PHE A 4 17.36 -15.38 35.97
C PHE A 4 17.86 -14.78 34.65
N VAL A 5 19.07 -14.21 34.66
CA VAL A 5 19.73 -13.66 33.45
C VAL A 5 19.97 -14.75 32.42
N ILE A 6 20.42 -15.94 32.84
CA ILE A 6 20.67 -17.06 31.93
C ILE A 6 19.38 -17.53 31.24
N ARG A 7 18.24 -17.59 31.96
CA ARG A 7 16.94 -17.98 31.39
C ARG A 7 16.40 -16.96 30.38
N ILE A 8 16.63 -15.67 30.62
CA ILE A 8 16.25 -14.61 29.67
C ILE A 8 17.13 -14.68 28.42
N LEU A 9 18.45 -14.89 28.59
CA LEU A 9 19.36 -15.01 27.45
C LEU A 9 19.02 -16.20 26.56
N THR A 10 18.69 -17.35 27.16
CA THR A 10 18.36 -18.56 26.40
C THR A 10 17.00 -18.46 25.70
N SER A 11 15.99 -17.82 26.32
CA SER A 11 14.70 -17.61 25.66
C SER A 11 14.78 -16.60 24.52
N ALA A 12 15.54 -15.51 24.70
CA ALA A 12 15.81 -14.54 23.65
C ALA A 12 16.59 -15.17 22.49
N GLY A 13 17.57 -16.02 22.80
CA GLY A 13 18.32 -16.79 21.80
C GLY A 13 17.44 -17.74 21.00
N ALA A 14 16.54 -18.47 21.67
CA ALA A 14 15.59 -19.38 21.00
C ALA A 14 14.61 -18.62 20.08
N LEU A 15 14.14 -17.45 20.49
CA LEU A 15 13.29 -16.59 19.65
C LEU A 15 14.02 -16.09 18.41
N LEU A 16 15.26 -15.62 18.57
CA LEU A 16 16.10 -15.19 17.44
C LEU A 16 16.40 -16.34 16.48
N PHE A 17 16.69 -17.52 17.00
CA PHE A 17 16.94 -18.70 16.19
C PHE A 17 15.69 -19.14 15.43
N GLY A 18 14.54 -19.18 16.09
CA GLY A 18 13.25 -19.47 15.45
C GLY A 18 12.92 -18.46 14.34
N LEU A 19 13.12 -17.17 14.61
CA LEU A 19 12.94 -16.11 13.62
C LEU A 19 13.89 -16.29 12.42
N LEU A 20 15.15 -16.61 12.67
CA LEU A 20 16.15 -16.83 11.63
C LEU A 20 15.82 -18.04 10.76
N VAL A 21 15.37 -19.15 11.35
CA VAL A 21 14.90 -20.33 10.62
C VAL A 21 13.71 -20.00 9.73
N VAL A 22 12.74 -19.23 10.23
CA VAL A 22 11.59 -18.78 9.42
C VAL A 22 12.05 -17.93 8.24
N VAL A 23 12.97 -16.98 8.47
CA VAL A 23 13.53 -16.13 7.39
C VAL A 23 14.26 -16.98 6.35
N VAL A 24 15.08 -17.94 6.74
CA VAL A 24 15.81 -18.82 5.81
C VAL A 24 14.86 -19.72 5.02
N SER A 25 13.83 -20.29 5.66
CA SER A 25 12.80 -21.08 4.97
C SER A 25 12.06 -20.26 3.92
N LEU A 26 11.76 -19.00 4.21
CA LEU A 26 11.10 -18.09 3.27
C LEU A 26 12.01 -17.74 2.09
N LEU A 27 13.31 -17.54 2.31
CA LEU A 27 14.27 -17.27 1.25
C LEU A 27 14.52 -18.49 0.35
N SER A 28 14.39 -19.71 0.87
CA SER A 28 14.62 -20.94 0.12
C SER A 28 13.43 -21.36 -0.76
N ALA A 29 12.25 -20.80 -0.56
CA ALA A 29 11.06 -21.10 -1.35
C ALA A 29 11.02 -20.22 -2.63
N GLN A 30 11.80 -20.58 -3.65
CA GLN A 30 11.69 -19.93 -4.98
C GLN A 30 10.70 -20.67 -5.90
N PRO A 31 9.70 -19.97 -6.49
CA PRO A 31 8.97 -20.49 -7.63
C PRO A 31 9.62 -20.06 -8.96
N VAL A 32 9.68 -21.03 -9.89
CA VAL A 32 10.25 -20.97 -11.24
C VAL A 32 9.78 -19.73 -12.04
N ARG A 33 10.73 -19.15 -12.80
CA ARG A 33 10.63 -17.95 -13.64
C ARG A 33 9.84 -18.19 -14.94
N SER A 34 9.10 -17.17 -15.40
CA SER A 34 8.82 -16.98 -16.82
C SER A 34 8.51 -15.52 -17.20
N VAL A 35 9.36 -15.02 -18.10
CA VAL A 35 9.17 -14.04 -19.19
C VAL A 35 9.04 -12.53 -18.89
N GLU A 36 9.91 -11.80 -19.61
CA GLU A 36 10.25 -10.38 -19.65
C GLU A 36 9.23 -9.55 -20.44
N THR A 37 8.80 -8.38 -19.93
CA THR A 37 8.44 -7.22 -20.75
C THR A 37 8.70 -5.91 -20.00
N VAL A 38 9.15 -4.92 -20.77
CA VAL A 38 9.65 -3.59 -20.35
C VAL A 38 8.57 -2.79 -19.62
N ARG A 39 8.78 -2.44 -18.35
CA ARG A 39 8.02 -1.40 -17.61
C ARG A 39 8.93 -0.62 -16.65
N VAL A 40 8.70 0.70 -16.66
CA VAL A 40 9.15 1.79 -15.76
C VAL A 40 9.61 1.30 -14.38
N PRO A 41 10.70 1.83 -13.78
CA PRO A 41 11.35 1.25 -12.61
C PRO A 41 10.40 1.17 -11.40
N LYS A 42 9.70 0.03 -11.30
CA LYS A 42 9.06 -0.45 -10.08
C LYS A 42 10.17 -0.63 -9.07
N GLN A 43 10.14 0.11 -7.97
CA GLN A 43 11.03 -0.17 -6.85
C GLN A 43 10.75 -1.59 -6.37
N LEU A 44 11.66 -2.45 -6.83
CA LEU A 44 11.78 -3.86 -6.58
C LEU A 44 11.86 -4.14 -5.09
N TYR A 45 10.89 -4.87 -4.58
CA TYR A 45 11.16 -5.81 -3.49
C TYR A 45 10.88 -7.22 -4.02
N LEU A 46 11.91 -7.76 -4.69
CA LEU A 46 12.09 -9.19 -5.02
C LEU A 46 11.16 -9.81 -6.09
N GLY A 47 11.09 -9.20 -7.29
CA GLY A 47 10.80 -9.89 -8.56
C GLY A 47 9.37 -10.38 -8.80
N LYS A 48 8.54 -10.53 -7.77
CA LYS A 48 7.09 -10.73 -7.84
C LYS A 48 6.46 -9.81 -6.81
N GLU A 49 5.58 -8.92 -7.26
CA GLU A 49 4.79 -8.07 -6.38
C GLU A 49 3.97 -8.99 -5.47
N VAL A 50 4.24 -8.94 -4.16
CA VAL A 50 3.58 -9.81 -3.19
C VAL A 50 2.15 -9.31 -3.04
N LEU A 51 1.22 -10.05 -3.66
CA LEU A 51 -0.20 -9.77 -3.64
C LEU A 51 -0.82 -10.13 -2.28
N PRO A 52 -2.05 -9.67 -1.99
CA PRO A 52 -2.71 -9.88 -0.70
C PRO A 52 -3.08 -11.34 -0.42
N ASP A 53 -2.97 -12.20 -1.43
CA ASP A 53 -3.12 -13.65 -1.39
C ASP A 53 -1.93 -14.37 -0.71
N HIS A 54 -0.79 -13.69 -0.55
CA HIS A 54 0.42 -14.30 0.00
C HIS A 54 0.54 -14.15 1.52
N LEU A 55 1.02 -15.21 2.20
CA LEU A 55 1.27 -15.24 3.66
C LEU A 55 2.20 -14.15 4.20
N LEU A 56 3.00 -13.51 3.34
CA LEU A 56 3.97 -12.48 3.72
C LEU A 56 3.40 -11.07 3.59
N TYR A 57 2.24 -10.92 2.97
CA TYR A 57 1.61 -9.62 2.76
C TYR A 57 1.34 -8.86 4.07
N PRO A 58 0.87 -9.50 5.17
CA PRO A 58 0.72 -8.81 6.45
C PRO A 58 2.05 -8.28 7.02
N VAL A 59 3.16 -9.01 6.81
CA VAL A 59 4.50 -8.59 7.26
C VAL A 59 4.94 -7.36 6.49
N LEU A 60 4.77 -7.35 5.17
CA LEU A 60 5.09 -6.20 4.33
C LEU A 60 4.24 -4.98 4.67
N MET A 61 2.94 -5.17 4.92
CA MET A 61 2.07 -4.09 5.42
C MET A 61 2.55 -3.52 6.77
N GLY A 62 3.03 -4.39 7.67
CA GLY A 62 3.62 -3.97 8.93
C GLY A 62 4.85 -3.08 8.73
N LEU A 63 5.73 -3.46 7.81
CA LEU A 63 6.92 -2.66 7.47
C LEU A 63 6.54 -1.34 6.80
N ASP A 64 5.58 -1.34 5.87
CA ASP A 64 5.06 -0.13 5.22
C ASP A 64 4.51 0.85 6.26
N ARG A 65 3.80 0.34 7.28
CA ARG A 65 3.27 1.14 8.39
C ARG A 65 4.38 1.70 9.28
N VAL A 66 5.36 0.88 9.66
CA VAL A 66 6.52 1.34 10.45
C VAL A 66 7.29 2.43 9.71
N ARG A 67 7.48 2.28 8.40
CA ARG A 67 8.10 3.30 7.56
C ARG A 67 7.29 4.59 7.58
N LEU A 68 5.97 4.53 7.38
CA LEU A 68 5.11 5.72 7.39
C LEU A 68 5.11 6.43 8.75
N GLU A 69 5.09 5.68 9.84
CA GLU A 69 5.10 6.23 11.20
C GLU A 69 6.42 6.92 11.55
N ARG A 70 7.55 6.36 11.07
CA ARG A 70 8.89 6.92 11.29
C ARG A 70 9.29 8.04 10.34
N SER A 71 8.54 8.26 9.26
CA SER A 71 8.87 9.28 8.26
C SER A 71 8.64 10.69 8.80
N PRO A 72 9.44 11.70 8.39
CA PRO A 72 9.20 13.10 8.71
C PRO A 72 7.80 13.57 8.26
N ALA A 73 7.20 14.53 8.97
CA ALA A 73 5.83 14.99 8.69
C ALA A 73 5.62 15.42 7.23
N GLY A 74 6.57 16.17 6.65
CA GLY A 74 6.49 16.63 5.25
C GLY A 74 6.59 15.52 4.21
N GLU A 75 7.19 14.37 4.53
CA GLU A 75 7.29 13.25 3.58
C GLU A 75 6.05 12.33 3.61
N LYS A 76 5.27 12.37 4.70
CA LYS A 76 4.13 11.47 4.90
C LYS A 76 3.08 11.57 3.79
N PRO A 77 2.65 12.75 3.32
CA PRO A 77 1.67 12.83 2.24
C PRO A 77 2.12 12.08 0.98
N MET A 78 3.38 12.29 0.56
CA MET A 78 3.95 11.69 -0.65
C MET A 78 4.08 10.18 -0.53
N ILE A 79 4.55 9.68 0.62
CA ILE A 79 4.62 8.25 0.90
C ILE A 79 3.21 7.63 0.90
N THR A 80 2.23 8.33 1.44
CA THR A 80 0.83 7.88 1.48
C THR A 80 0.24 7.77 0.07
N VAL A 81 0.52 8.73 -0.82
CA VAL A 81 0.17 8.64 -2.25
C VAL A 81 0.80 7.42 -2.91
N ASN A 82 2.08 7.17 -2.67
CA ASN A 82 2.76 6.01 -3.23
C ASN A 82 2.11 4.69 -2.77
N TYR A 83 1.67 4.62 -1.51
CA TYR A 83 0.93 3.45 -1.01
C TYR A 83 -0.43 3.31 -1.67
N ALA A 84 -1.13 4.41 -1.94
CA ALA A 84 -2.38 4.38 -2.68
C ALA A 84 -2.21 3.78 -4.08
N PHE A 85 -1.24 4.28 -4.87
CA PHE A 85 -1.02 3.79 -6.23
C PHE A 85 -0.56 2.33 -6.27
N ARG A 86 0.27 1.90 -5.30
CA ARG A 86 0.62 0.48 -5.14
C ARG A 86 -0.62 -0.39 -4.92
N ARG A 87 -1.61 0.10 -4.18
CA ARG A 87 -2.89 -0.62 -4.00
C ARG A 87 -3.68 -0.68 -5.30
N PHE A 88 -3.69 0.37 -6.10
CA PHE A 88 -4.35 0.33 -7.41
C PHE A 88 -3.67 -0.64 -8.38
N ASP A 89 -2.34 -0.68 -8.42
CA ASP A 89 -1.58 -1.69 -9.17
C ASP A 89 -1.93 -3.10 -8.69
N THR A 90 -1.98 -3.30 -7.37
CA THR A 90 -2.34 -4.59 -6.76
C THR A 90 -3.77 -5.01 -7.12
N ALA A 91 -4.72 -4.08 -7.11
CA ALA A 91 -6.11 -4.37 -7.43
C ALA A 91 -6.29 -4.76 -8.90
N GLU A 92 -5.58 -4.11 -9.82
CA GLU A 92 -5.55 -4.49 -11.24
C GLU A 92 -5.05 -5.94 -11.41
N LEU A 93 -3.95 -6.30 -10.74
CA LEU A 93 -3.42 -7.67 -10.76
C LEU A 93 -4.39 -8.70 -10.15
N LEU A 94 -5.20 -8.31 -9.17
CA LEU A 94 -6.22 -9.17 -8.58
C LEU A 94 -7.41 -9.38 -9.53
N LEU A 95 -7.78 -8.36 -10.30
CA LEU A 95 -8.79 -8.50 -11.35
C LEU A 95 -8.31 -9.42 -12.47
N GLU A 96 -7.03 -9.33 -12.87
CA GLU A 96 -6.41 -10.26 -13.82
C GLU A 96 -6.43 -11.72 -13.33
N LYS A 97 -6.48 -11.93 -12.01
CA LYS A 97 -6.54 -13.24 -11.35
C LYS A 97 -7.96 -13.74 -11.05
N ASP A 98 -9.00 -13.02 -11.50
CA ASP A 98 -10.40 -13.34 -11.21
C ASP A 98 -10.72 -13.29 -9.70
N GLU A 99 -10.09 -12.37 -8.97
CA GLU A 99 -10.35 -12.09 -7.54
C GLU A 99 -11.02 -10.71 -7.32
N PRO A 100 -12.22 -10.44 -7.88
CA PRO A 100 -12.82 -9.11 -7.91
C PRO A 100 -13.14 -8.54 -6.53
N THR A 101 -13.60 -9.37 -5.58
CA THR A 101 -13.88 -8.93 -4.21
C THR A 101 -12.61 -8.44 -3.49
N LEU A 102 -11.49 -9.14 -3.68
CA LEU A 102 -10.22 -8.74 -3.08
C LEU A 102 -9.66 -7.50 -3.77
N ALA A 103 -9.84 -7.39 -5.09
CA ALA A 103 -9.51 -6.19 -5.84
C ALA A 103 -10.28 -4.97 -5.34
N PHE A 104 -11.60 -5.09 -5.12
CA PHE A 104 -12.42 -4.01 -4.58
C PHE A 104 -11.92 -3.50 -3.23
N HIS A 105 -11.70 -4.40 -2.25
CA HIS A 105 -11.15 -4.00 -0.95
C HIS A 105 -9.75 -3.39 -1.05
N THR A 106 -8.98 -3.79 -2.07
CA THR A 106 -7.67 -3.21 -2.33
C THR A 106 -7.80 -1.81 -2.93
N LEU A 107 -8.75 -1.58 -3.85
CA LEU A 107 -9.10 -0.25 -4.38
C LEU A 107 -9.56 0.71 -3.29
N GLU A 108 -10.49 0.25 -2.44
CA GLU A 108 -10.99 1.01 -1.29
C GLU A 108 -9.82 1.48 -0.40
N LYS A 109 -8.90 0.58 -0.05
CA LYS A 109 -7.70 0.94 0.72
C LYS A 109 -6.83 1.97 0.00
N GLY A 110 -6.69 1.85 -1.32
CA GLY A 110 -5.96 2.84 -2.12
C GLY A 110 -6.62 4.23 -2.05
N HIS A 111 -7.94 4.30 -2.21
CA HIS A 111 -8.71 5.54 -2.07
C HIS A 111 -8.55 6.15 -0.67
N VAL A 112 -8.66 5.35 0.40
CA VAL A 112 -8.45 5.81 1.78
C VAL A 112 -7.06 6.42 1.97
N TYR A 113 -6.02 5.84 1.36
CA TYR A 113 -4.68 6.43 1.41
C TYR A 113 -4.62 7.78 0.67
N LEU A 114 -5.28 7.93 -0.49
CA LEU A 114 -5.36 9.24 -1.16
C LEU A 114 -6.08 10.27 -0.30
N GLN A 115 -7.24 9.93 0.27
CA GLN A 115 -7.98 10.83 1.18
C GLN A 115 -7.13 11.22 2.39
N ARG A 116 -6.38 10.28 2.96
CA ARG A 116 -5.45 10.57 4.05
C ARG A 116 -4.32 11.50 3.62
N SER A 117 -3.75 11.32 2.42
CA SER A 117 -2.70 12.20 1.91
C SER A 117 -3.19 13.65 1.73
N ALA A 118 -4.42 13.81 1.24
CA ALA A 118 -5.11 15.08 1.14
C ALA A 118 -5.29 15.75 2.51
N LEU A 119 -5.83 15.00 3.47
CA LEU A 119 -6.03 15.50 4.83
C LEU A 119 -4.72 15.97 5.47
N LEU A 120 -3.63 15.22 5.30
CA LEU A 120 -2.32 15.58 5.86
C LEU A 120 -1.83 16.93 5.32
N VAL A 121 -1.96 17.17 4.01
CA VAL A 121 -1.54 18.44 3.40
C VAL A 121 -2.48 19.59 3.75
N SER A 122 -3.78 19.35 3.85
CA SER A 122 -4.75 20.37 4.27
C SER A 122 -4.56 20.81 5.73
N GLN A 123 -4.09 19.92 6.60
CA GLN A 123 -3.85 20.21 8.02
C GLN A 123 -2.46 20.78 8.29
N ASP A 124 -1.50 20.57 7.39
CA ASP A 124 -0.14 21.07 7.56
C ASP A 124 -0.01 22.48 6.95
N HIS A 125 0.03 23.49 7.82
CA HIS A 125 0.22 24.89 7.46
C HIS A 125 1.57 25.18 6.78
N ALA A 126 2.56 24.30 6.92
CA ALA A 126 3.84 24.42 6.24
C ALA A 126 3.81 23.84 4.82
N SER A 127 2.72 23.16 4.42
CA SER A 127 2.59 22.60 3.08
C SER A 127 2.68 23.67 2.01
N THR A 128 3.51 23.41 1.01
CA THR A 128 3.71 24.27 -0.14
C THR A 128 2.55 24.15 -1.14
N PRO A 129 2.31 25.17 -1.98
CA PRO A 129 1.36 25.06 -3.09
C PRO A 129 1.70 23.92 -4.06
N GLU A 130 2.98 23.61 -4.23
CA GLU A 130 3.46 22.51 -5.08
C GLU A 130 3.04 21.15 -4.52
N GLU A 131 3.18 20.93 -3.21
CA GLU A 131 2.70 19.71 -2.55
C GLU A 131 1.18 19.56 -2.66
N ARG A 132 0.41 20.64 -2.43
CA ARG A 132 -1.05 20.66 -2.64
C ARG A 132 -1.42 20.30 -4.08
N GLY A 133 -0.73 20.90 -5.05
CA GLY A 133 -0.92 20.60 -6.47
C GLY A 133 -0.62 19.15 -6.81
N TYR A 134 0.48 18.59 -6.27
CA TYR A 134 0.81 17.18 -6.46
C TYR A 134 -0.28 16.25 -5.91
N ILE A 135 -0.78 16.49 -4.70
CA ILE A 135 -1.87 15.67 -4.12
C ILE A 135 -3.15 15.80 -4.94
N ALA A 136 -3.50 17.00 -5.40
CA ALA A 136 -4.65 17.20 -6.28
C ALA A 136 -4.53 16.40 -7.60
N HIS A 137 -3.33 16.40 -8.21
CA HIS A 137 -3.06 15.56 -9.39
C HIS A 137 -3.14 14.07 -9.07
N ALA A 138 -2.62 13.64 -7.92
CA ALA A 138 -2.71 12.25 -7.47
C ALA A 138 -4.17 11.80 -7.27
N LEU A 139 -5.02 12.66 -6.71
CA LEU A 139 -6.45 12.44 -6.56
C LEU A 139 -7.15 12.25 -7.91
N VAL A 140 -6.85 13.10 -8.91
CA VAL A 140 -7.38 12.97 -10.28
C VAL A 140 -6.93 11.67 -10.93
N ALA A 141 -5.63 11.37 -10.88
CA ALA A 141 -5.08 10.14 -11.46
C ALA A 141 -5.64 8.88 -10.78
N GLY A 142 -5.83 8.92 -9.45
CA GLY A 142 -6.50 7.85 -8.71
C GLY A 142 -7.95 7.65 -9.14
N ALA A 143 -8.71 8.74 -9.28
CA ALA A 143 -10.10 8.70 -9.75
C ALA A 143 -10.20 8.09 -11.16
N GLN A 144 -9.33 8.50 -12.09
CA GLN A 144 -9.27 7.94 -13.44
C GLN A 144 -8.99 6.43 -13.40
N ARG A 145 -8.09 5.99 -12.52
CA ARG A 145 -7.74 4.57 -12.39
C ARG A 145 -8.88 3.75 -11.81
N MET A 146 -9.55 4.25 -10.77
CA MET A 146 -10.74 3.60 -10.20
C MET A 146 -11.86 3.49 -11.24
N GLN A 147 -12.09 4.54 -12.03
CA GLN A 147 -13.07 4.52 -13.11
C GLN A 147 -12.74 3.50 -14.21
N ALA A 148 -11.45 3.32 -14.55
CA ALA A 148 -11.02 2.33 -15.52
C ALA A 148 -11.26 0.89 -15.03
N LEU A 149 -11.06 0.64 -13.73
CA LEU A 149 -11.20 -0.68 -13.13
C LEU A 149 -12.64 -1.04 -12.76
N GLN A 150 -13.53 -0.05 -12.58
CA GLN A 150 -14.90 -0.28 -12.09
C GLN A 150 -15.69 -1.25 -12.96
N ASN A 151 -15.48 -1.25 -14.29
CA ASN A 151 -16.26 -2.10 -15.20
C ASN A 151 -15.95 -3.60 -15.03
N GLN A 152 -14.82 -3.93 -14.38
CA GLN A 152 -14.40 -5.29 -14.06
C GLN A 152 -14.89 -5.75 -12.69
N LEU A 153 -15.56 -4.87 -11.94
CA LEU A 153 -16.16 -5.18 -10.64
C LEU A 153 -17.63 -5.54 -10.77
N ASP A 154 -18.15 -6.19 -9.73
CA ASP A 154 -19.56 -6.51 -9.58
C ASP A 154 -20.43 -5.26 -9.49
N SER A 155 -21.72 -5.40 -9.80
CA SER A 155 -22.67 -4.28 -9.84
C SER A 155 -22.81 -3.55 -8.51
N SER A 156 -22.73 -4.25 -7.38
CA SER A 156 -22.71 -3.66 -6.04
C SER A 156 -21.48 -2.78 -5.83
N ASP A 157 -20.31 -3.30 -6.20
CA ASP A 157 -19.01 -2.68 -5.94
C ASP A 157 -18.81 -1.43 -6.82
N ARG A 158 -19.38 -1.42 -8.03
CA ARG A 158 -19.41 -0.23 -8.91
C ARG A 158 -20.15 0.96 -8.29
N ALA A 159 -21.20 0.71 -7.50
CA ALA A 159 -21.91 1.80 -6.82
C ALA A 159 -20.99 2.46 -5.78
N TYR A 160 -20.28 1.67 -4.97
CA TYR A 160 -19.30 2.17 -4.02
C TYR A 160 -18.14 2.92 -4.69
N VAL A 161 -17.64 2.44 -5.82
CA VAL A 161 -16.63 3.17 -6.58
C VAL A 161 -17.15 4.54 -7.05
N SER A 162 -18.42 4.62 -7.44
CA SER A 162 -19.03 5.90 -7.82
C SER A 162 -19.08 6.89 -6.65
N ASP A 163 -19.39 6.41 -5.44
CA ASP A 163 -19.34 7.22 -4.21
C ASP A 163 -17.92 7.71 -3.91
N PHE A 164 -16.91 6.84 -4.06
CA PHE A 164 -15.50 7.22 -3.90
C PHE A 164 -15.07 8.30 -4.91
N LEU A 165 -15.54 8.22 -6.15
CA LEU A 165 -15.27 9.23 -7.17
C LEU A 165 -15.92 10.58 -6.84
N GLN A 166 -17.11 10.57 -6.23
CA GLN A 166 -17.77 11.79 -5.77
C GLN A 166 -17.03 12.41 -4.58
N GLU A 167 -16.64 11.61 -3.60
CA GLU A 167 -15.84 12.06 -2.45
C GLU A 167 -14.49 12.64 -2.90
N ASN A 168 -13.83 11.98 -3.86
CA ASN A 168 -12.56 12.45 -4.42
C ASN A 168 -12.70 13.84 -5.06
N LYS A 169 -13.78 14.10 -5.80
CA LYS A 169 -14.07 15.44 -6.35
C LYS A 169 -14.24 16.50 -5.26
N ALA A 170 -14.95 16.18 -4.17
CA ALA A 170 -15.13 17.11 -3.06
C ALA A 170 -13.78 17.43 -2.39
N THR A 171 -12.94 16.42 -2.18
CA THR A 171 -11.59 16.59 -1.60
C THR A 171 -10.65 17.37 -2.52
N GLN A 172 -10.71 17.20 -3.84
CA GLN A 172 -9.92 18.01 -4.77
C GLN A 172 -10.24 19.50 -4.64
N GLN A 173 -11.52 19.84 -4.48
CA GLN A 173 -11.96 21.23 -4.33
C GLN A 173 -11.49 21.85 -3.02
N SER A 174 -11.38 21.07 -1.93
CA SER A 174 -10.92 21.59 -0.64
C SER A 174 -9.41 21.81 -0.55
N ILE A 175 -8.60 21.04 -1.30
CA ILE A 175 -7.14 21.22 -1.34
C ILE A 175 -6.73 22.39 -2.25
N ALA A 176 -7.57 22.75 -3.23
CA ALA A 176 -7.29 23.83 -4.17
C ALA A 176 -7.50 25.24 -3.59
N GLN A 177 -8.09 25.35 -2.40
CA GLN A 177 -8.34 26.61 -1.68
C GLN A 177 -7.18 26.93 -0.73
#